data_AF-A0A8S9BZH5-F1
#
_entry.id   AF-A0A8S9BZH5-F1
#
_cell.length_a   1.000
_cell.length_b   1.000
_cell.length_c   1.000
_cell.angle_alpha   90.00
_cell.angle_beta   90.00
_cell.angle_gamma   90.00
#
_symmetry.space_group_name_H-M   'P 1'
#
loop_
_entity.id
_entity.type
_entity.pdbx_description
1 polymer ?
#
loop_
_entity_poly.entity_id
_entity_poly.type
_entity_poly.pdbx_seq_one_letter_code
_entity_poly.pdbx_strand_id
1 'polypeptide(L)'
;MEELLGCWQEAQRADKVAAHLQRIRNTLELEFFEHISAVLKEVESASRLLRDLYDLFPIYSSRVPMVIYYLNVILPSFCKTLQQMIIYVDNDAISTRSQWTLMYERMGEQGGMSLAARFVMYVEFLVQVRKYTQADWVDLTGVSRSPKYDPTTLELLRMRHLRLRVLQGIPAPPGPALPHHAPVQPTQADLETQRRHWAEKIFDDQPHSATGLRHRRDSKCFGPPMVNVKLGITPGSSVLFKLPFDKNRLSVTLYLQPEQQNLTRLLCRWMDKYFNPLYSCYGVHELCVRRKGSSLQFRRWNPNKMHPTLWMALFFKTWEKMVLFHCAFGALKSRCPLTLNVMPDDVVLAGEKRLYQGKIVDDGFEHILTVLQDEKCGGLRLHAAVRNVTYQSASPNWMERRSRHRIWLKDLYLYVFCQKYKKKHQIKKHGEFEIYFVNEEAADAFQDVFEPDEVVQVIEMSGANGDGASDSSGS
;
A
#
# COMPACT_ATOMS: atom_id res chain seq x y z
N MET A 1 1.94 3.80 29.16
CA MET A 1 0.92 3.72 28.09
C MET A 1 0.17 5.03 27.89
N GLU A 2 -0.09 5.83 28.94
CA GLU A 2 -0.74 7.15 28.76
C GLU A 2 0.05 8.11 27.87
N GLU A 3 1.39 8.14 27.97
CA GLU A 3 2.23 8.94 27.07
C GLU A 3 2.12 8.53 25.59
N LEU A 4 1.75 7.27 25.31
CA LEU A 4 1.53 6.75 23.94
C LEU A 4 0.18 7.17 23.37
N LEU A 5 -0.78 7.53 24.23
CA LEU A 5 -2.07 8.08 23.80
C LEU A 5 -1.91 9.46 23.17
N GLY A 6 -0.80 10.16 23.41
CA GLY A 6 -0.55 11.49 22.83
C GLY A 6 -0.61 11.48 21.29
N CYS A 7 -0.01 10.48 20.63
CA CYS A 7 -0.13 10.33 19.19
C CYS A 7 -1.59 10.16 18.75
N TRP A 8 -2.34 9.33 19.48
CA TRP A 8 -3.72 9.03 19.15
C TRP A 8 -4.65 10.24 19.33
N GLN A 9 -4.54 10.91 20.47
CA GLN A 9 -5.33 12.09 20.83
C GLN A 9 -5.09 13.22 19.84
N GLU A 10 -3.83 13.48 19.48
CA GLU A 10 -3.51 14.54 18.53
C GLU A 10 -3.90 14.18 17.10
N ALA A 11 -3.91 12.88 16.73
CA ALA A 11 -4.50 12.44 15.47
C ALA A 11 -6.03 12.68 15.44
N GLN A 12 -6.74 12.47 16.54
CA GLN A 12 -8.18 12.78 16.62
C GLN A 12 -8.43 14.29 16.52
N ARG A 13 -7.61 15.11 17.18
CA ARG A 13 -7.69 16.57 17.09
C ARG A 13 -7.43 17.06 15.66
N ALA A 14 -6.44 16.47 14.98
CA ALA A 14 -6.14 16.76 13.59
C ALA A 14 -7.32 16.42 12.65
N ASP A 15 -7.99 15.28 12.87
CA ASP A 15 -9.20 14.93 12.11
C ASP A 15 -10.33 15.95 12.31
N LYS A 16 -10.54 16.43 13.53
CA LYS A 16 -11.54 17.48 13.80
C LYS A 16 -11.23 18.73 12.99
N VAL A 17 -9.98 19.21 13.05
CA VAL A 17 -9.53 20.37 12.27
C VAL A 17 -9.69 20.12 10.77
N ALA A 18 -9.30 18.95 10.27
CA ALA A 18 -9.45 18.59 8.86
C ALA A 18 -10.93 18.62 8.40
N ALA A 19 -11.86 18.16 9.25
CA ALA A 19 -13.29 18.22 8.94
C ALA A 19 -13.80 19.68 8.80
N HIS A 20 -13.38 20.58 9.69
CA HIS A 20 -13.72 22.00 9.57
C HIS A 20 -13.08 22.65 8.34
N LEU A 21 -11.81 22.37 8.06
CA LEU A 21 -11.13 22.88 6.85
C LEU A 21 -11.79 22.39 5.57
N GLN A 22 -12.24 21.14 5.52
CA GLN A 22 -13.00 20.61 4.39
C GLN A 22 -14.35 21.32 4.22
N ARG A 23 -15.07 21.62 5.33
CA ARG A 23 -16.31 22.42 5.30
C ARG A 23 -16.06 23.80 4.73
N ILE A 24 -15.02 24.49 5.23
CA ILE A 24 -14.61 25.82 4.76
C ILE A 24 -14.30 25.76 3.25
N ARG A 25 -13.45 24.82 2.83
CA ARG A 25 -13.08 24.62 1.42
C ARG A 25 -14.29 24.43 0.51
N ASN A 26 -15.29 23.66 0.94
CA ASN A 26 -16.48 23.40 0.14
C ASN A 26 -17.42 24.62 0.01
N THR A 27 -17.24 25.64 0.85
CA THR A 27 -18.12 26.82 0.90
C THR A 27 -17.50 28.03 0.20
N LEU A 28 -16.17 28.16 0.25
CA LEU A 28 -15.46 29.33 -0.29
C LEU A 28 -15.24 29.23 -1.80
N GLU A 29 -14.89 30.36 -2.41
CA GLU A 29 -14.57 30.47 -3.84
C GLU A 29 -13.19 29.88 -4.19
N LEU A 30 -12.96 29.68 -5.49
CA LEU A 30 -11.74 29.04 -6.03
C LEU A 30 -10.44 29.75 -5.63
N GLU A 31 -10.47 31.04 -5.32
CA GLU A 31 -9.28 31.82 -4.92
C GLU A 31 -8.58 31.27 -3.66
N PHE A 32 -9.33 30.64 -2.74
CA PHE A 32 -8.77 30.08 -1.50
C PHE A 32 -8.44 28.57 -1.61
N PHE A 33 -8.80 27.91 -2.71
CA PHE A 33 -8.78 26.45 -2.81
C PHE A 33 -7.38 25.88 -2.62
N GLU A 34 -6.37 26.46 -3.26
CA GLU A 34 -5.00 25.93 -3.19
C GLU A 34 -4.44 26.02 -1.78
N HIS A 35 -4.59 27.17 -1.13
CA HIS A 35 -4.07 27.42 0.22
C HIS A 35 -4.76 26.54 1.28
N ILE A 36 -6.10 26.42 1.22
CA ILE A 36 -6.85 25.54 2.14
C ILE A 36 -6.47 24.09 1.89
N SER A 37 -6.36 23.68 0.63
CA SER A 37 -6.01 22.30 0.26
C SER A 37 -4.60 21.92 0.71
N ALA A 38 -3.65 22.85 0.65
CA ALA A 38 -2.29 22.65 1.14
C ALA A 38 -2.27 22.36 2.65
N VAL A 39 -2.92 23.19 3.46
CA VAL A 39 -2.99 22.96 4.92
C VAL A 39 -3.76 21.68 5.23
N LEU A 40 -4.94 21.48 4.63
CA LEU A 40 -5.78 20.30 4.84
C LEU A 40 -5.02 18.99 4.56
N LYS A 41 -4.32 18.91 3.42
CA LYS A 41 -3.54 17.73 3.02
C LYS A 41 -2.49 17.35 4.08
N GLU A 42 -1.79 18.34 4.62
CA GLU A 42 -0.73 18.10 5.59
C GLU A 42 -1.29 17.79 6.98
N VAL A 43 -2.43 18.39 7.39
CA VAL A 43 -3.16 18.01 8.61
C VAL A 43 -3.62 16.55 8.54
N GLU A 44 -4.24 16.14 7.42
CA GLU A 44 -4.66 14.74 7.20
C GLU A 44 -3.46 13.79 7.19
N SER A 45 -2.32 14.23 6.65
CA SER A 45 -1.10 13.42 6.61
C SER A 45 -0.45 13.27 7.98
N ALA A 46 -0.38 14.33 8.78
CA ALA A 46 0.09 14.26 10.16
C ALA A 46 -0.80 13.33 11.00
N SER A 47 -2.12 13.47 10.87
CA SER A 47 -3.10 12.59 11.54
C SER A 47 -2.87 11.11 11.20
N ARG A 48 -2.65 10.80 9.91
CA ARG A 48 -2.35 9.44 9.45
C ARG A 48 -1.03 8.92 10.03
N LEU A 49 0.02 9.72 9.99
CA LEU A 49 1.35 9.33 10.48
C LEU A 49 1.37 9.09 12.00
N LEU A 50 0.62 9.88 12.77
CA LEU A 50 0.49 9.69 14.22
C LEU A 50 -0.19 8.35 14.56
N ARG A 51 -1.25 7.99 13.83
CA ARG A 51 -1.88 6.66 13.96
C ARG A 51 -0.95 5.55 13.50
N ASP A 52 -0.21 5.78 12.44
CA ASP A 52 0.77 4.82 11.95
C ASP A 52 1.84 4.56 13.00
N LEU A 53 2.40 5.59 13.62
CA LEU A 53 3.33 5.46 14.74
C LEU A 53 2.73 4.69 15.92
N TYR A 54 1.51 5.03 16.32
CA TYR A 54 0.81 4.35 17.40
C TYR A 54 0.65 2.84 17.13
N ASP A 55 0.29 2.48 15.89
CA ASP A 55 0.14 1.08 15.46
C ASP A 55 1.48 0.30 15.45
N LEU A 56 2.61 1.00 15.40
CA LEU A 56 3.94 0.40 15.44
C LEU A 56 4.43 0.10 16.86
N PHE A 57 3.91 0.78 17.89
CA PHE A 57 4.40 0.62 19.26
C PHE A 57 4.30 -0.80 19.81
N PRO A 58 3.21 -1.57 19.56
CA PRO A 58 3.16 -2.97 19.99
C PRO A 58 4.20 -3.86 19.30
N ILE A 59 4.60 -3.52 18.06
CA ILE A 59 5.54 -4.29 17.25
C ILE A 59 6.99 -3.96 17.62
N TYR A 60 7.28 -2.67 17.82
CA TYR A 60 8.61 -2.15 18.14
C TYR A 60 8.70 -1.63 19.58
N SER A 61 8.17 -2.41 20.54
CA SER A 61 8.02 -2.00 21.94
C SER A 61 9.34 -1.57 22.60
N SER A 62 10.46 -2.20 22.26
CA SER A 62 11.80 -1.84 22.75
C SER A 62 12.27 -0.44 22.33
N ARG A 63 11.72 0.11 21.24
CA ARG A 63 12.11 1.43 20.69
C ARG A 63 11.24 2.56 21.19
N VAL A 64 10.10 2.23 21.79
CA VAL A 64 9.11 3.20 22.25
C VAL A 64 9.71 4.28 23.14
N PRO A 65 10.61 4.00 24.12
CA PRO A 65 11.23 5.06 24.93
C PRO A 65 11.98 6.12 24.09
N MET A 66 12.72 5.68 23.06
CA MET A 66 13.45 6.58 22.15
C MET A 66 12.50 7.35 21.24
N VAL A 67 11.40 6.74 20.83
CA VAL A 67 10.37 7.42 20.04
C VAL A 67 9.65 8.48 20.87
N ILE A 68 9.35 8.21 22.14
CA ILE A 68 8.76 9.18 23.09
C ILE A 68 9.63 10.43 23.20
N TYR A 69 10.96 10.29 23.23
CA TYR A 69 11.87 11.44 23.23
C TYR A 69 11.62 12.40 22.07
N TYR A 70 11.48 11.89 20.84
CA TYR A 70 11.16 12.72 19.68
C TYR A 70 9.71 13.23 19.70
N LEU A 71 8.76 12.42 20.17
CA LEU A 71 7.36 12.82 20.29
C LEU A 71 7.16 13.98 21.27
N ASN A 72 7.91 14.00 22.38
CA ASN A 72 7.90 15.08 23.36
C ASN A 72 8.38 16.41 22.77
N VAL A 73 9.17 16.38 21.68
CA VAL A 73 9.58 17.58 20.94
C VAL A 73 8.42 18.12 20.09
N ILE A 74 7.72 17.27 19.35
CA ILE A 74 6.74 17.69 18.33
C ILE A 74 5.30 17.81 18.85
N LEU A 75 4.81 16.87 19.66
CA LEU A 75 3.39 16.78 20.01
C LEU A 75 2.85 18.05 20.69
N PRO A 76 3.57 18.69 21.64
CA PRO A 76 3.07 19.93 22.24
C PRO A 76 2.91 21.09 21.24
N SER A 77 3.86 21.27 20.32
CA SER A 77 3.78 22.29 19.27
C SER A 77 2.65 22.02 18.29
N PHE A 78 2.51 20.75 17.89
CA PHE A 78 1.42 20.29 17.03
C PHE A 78 0.06 20.53 17.69
N CYS A 79 -0.10 20.10 18.96
CA CYS A 79 -1.31 20.29 19.76
C CYS A 79 -1.68 21.77 19.87
N LYS A 80 -0.73 22.64 20.27
CA LYS A 80 -0.95 24.09 20.37
C LYS A 80 -1.40 24.70 19.04
N THR A 81 -0.80 24.29 17.93
CA THR A 81 -1.19 24.76 16.59
C THR A 81 -2.64 24.37 16.28
N LEU A 82 -3.01 23.09 16.48
CA LEU A 82 -4.37 22.63 16.23
C LEU A 82 -5.41 23.29 17.14
N GLN A 83 -5.09 23.48 18.43
CA GLN A 83 -5.97 24.19 19.37
C GLN A 83 -6.22 25.64 18.92
N GLN A 84 -5.17 26.33 18.48
CA GLN A 84 -5.31 27.69 17.94
C GLN A 84 -6.15 27.72 16.66
N MET A 85 -6.00 26.75 15.77
CA MET A 85 -6.86 26.65 14.57
C MET A 85 -8.33 26.48 14.95
N ILE A 86 -8.63 25.61 15.93
CA ILE A 86 -10.00 25.34 16.40
C ILE A 86 -10.72 26.63 16.83
N ILE A 87 -10.03 27.56 17.49
CA ILE A 87 -10.61 28.86 17.92
C ILE A 87 -11.25 29.61 16.74
N TYR A 88 -10.72 29.47 15.53
CA TYR A 88 -11.24 30.12 14.34
C TYR A 88 -12.21 29.23 13.56
N VAL A 89 -11.84 27.98 13.30
CA VAL A 89 -12.60 27.12 12.36
C VAL A 89 -13.86 26.50 12.96
N ASP A 90 -13.97 26.48 14.29
CA ASP A 90 -15.14 25.99 15.05
C ASP A 90 -16.01 27.16 15.55
N ASN A 91 -15.68 28.41 15.18
CA ASN A 91 -16.42 29.59 15.61
C ASN A 91 -17.54 29.94 14.63
N ASP A 92 -18.73 29.42 14.89
CA ASP A 92 -19.91 29.65 14.07
C ASP A 92 -20.47 31.10 14.17
N ALA A 93 -19.93 31.96 15.05
CA ALA A 93 -20.32 33.36 15.15
C ALA A 93 -19.72 34.24 14.04
N ILE A 94 -18.72 33.76 13.31
CA ILE A 94 -18.08 34.49 12.21
C ILE A 94 -18.28 33.76 10.87
N SER A 95 -18.33 34.52 9.78
CA SER A 95 -18.54 33.96 8.43
C SER A 95 -17.44 32.96 8.05
N THR A 96 -17.75 31.96 7.23
CA THR A 96 -16.78 30.97 6.74
C THR A 96 -15.55 31.60 6.08
N ARG A 97 -15.73 32.74 5.39
CA ARG A 97 -14.61 33.50 4.80
C ARG A 97 -13.73 34.10 5.90
N SER A 98 -14.35 34.74 6.89
CA SER A 98 -13.65 35.28 8.06
C SER A 98 -12.95 34.19 8.88
N GLN A 99 -13.54 33.01 9.03
CA GLN A 99 -12.91 31.86 9.72
C GLN A 99 -11.57 31.52 9.07
N TRP A 100 -11.53 31.44 7.74
CA TRP A 100 -10.29 31.16 6.99
C TRP A 100 -9.31 32.32 7.05
N THR A 101 -9.72 33.53 6.64
CA THR A 101 -8.84 34.69 6.51
C THR A 101 -8.17 35.03 7.85
N LEU A 102 -8.95 35.10 8.93
CA LEU A 102 -8.40 35.41 10.25
C LEU A 102 -7.45 34.33 10.75
N MET A 103 -7.79 33.05 10.57
CA MET A 103 -6.90 31.95 10.96
C MET A 103 -5.59 32.02 10.17
N TYR A 104 -5.68 32.16 8.85
CA TYR A 104 -4.51 32.13 7.97
C TYR A 104 -3.57 33.31 8.23
N GLU A 105 -4.11 34.52 8.40
CA GLU A 105 -3.32 35.72 8.71
C GLU A 105 -2.70 35.65 10.11
N ARG A 106 -3.49 35.34 11.15
CA ARG A 106 -3.02 35.34 12.54
C ARG A 106 -2.03 34.22 12.84
N MET A 107 -2.13 33.11 12.12
CA MET A 107 -1.23 31.98 12.28
C MET A 107 -0.09 31.97 11.24
N GLY A 108 -0.15 32.80 10.20
CA GLY A 108 0.79 32.81 9.08
C GLY A 108 2.23 33.20 9.43
N GLU A 109 2.43 33.96 10.52
CA GLU A 109 3.76 34.44 10.93
C GLU A 109 4.29 33.77 12.21
N GLN A 110 3.52 32.88 12.84
CA GLN A 110 3.99 32.21 14.05
C GLN A 110 5.16 31.27 13.71
N GLY A 111 6.28 31.45 14.40
CA GLY A 111 7.46 30.61 14.17
C GLY A 111 8.31 31.03 12.97
N GLY A 112 8.05 32.19 12.35
CA GLY A 112 8.78 32.69 11.18
C GLY A 112 8.53 31.89 9.90
N MET A 113 7.38 31.23 9.78
CA MET A 113 6.98 30.45 8.61
C MET A 113 5.46 30.38 8.49
N SER A 114 4.98 30.21 7.26
CA SER A 114 3.55 30.04 6.97
C SER A 114 2.95 28.83 7.68
N LEU A 115 1.63 28.86 7.89
CA LEU A 115 0.92 27.74 8.49
C LEU A 115 1.11 26.43 7.70
N ALA A 116 1.08 26.51 6.37
CA ALA A 116 1.32 25.36 5.50
C ALA A 116 2.75 24.81 5.67
N ALA A 117 3.78 25.68 5.65
CA ALA A 117 5.17 25.27 5.87
C ALA A 117 5.38 24.63 7.25
N ARG A 118 4.68 25.12 8.28
CA ARG A 118 4.71 24.52 9.62
C ARG A 118 4.17 23.09 9.62
N PHE A 119 3.05 22.83 8.93
CA PHE A 119 2.51 21.48 8.82
C PHE A 119 3.38 20.55 7.98
N VAL A 120 4.00 21.05 6.90
CA VAL A 120 5.03 20.29 6.16
C VAL A 120 6.15 19.87 7.11
N MET A 121 6.66 20.78 7.94
CA MET A 121 7.71 20.48 8.93
C MET A 121 7.26 19.46 9.99
N TYR A 122 5.98 19.48 10.43
CA TYR A 122 5.43 18.44 11.30
C TYR A 122 5.41 17.08 10.62
N VAL A 123 4.93 17.03 9.38
CA VAL A 123 4.83 15.80 8.58
C VAL A 123 6.21 15.22 8.31
N GLU A 124 7.18 16.02 7.89
CA GLU A 124 8.56 15.59 7.66
C GLU A 124 9.18 14.95 8.91
N PHE A 125 9.01 15.59 10.07
CA PHE A 125 9.53 15.06 11.33
C PHE A 125 8.86 13.73 11.69
N LEU A 126 7.52 13.63 11.58
CA LEU A 126 6.79 12.39 11.84
C LEU A 126 7.19 11.26 10.86
N VAL A 127 7.47 11.57 9.60
CA VAL A 127 8.02 10.61 8.63
C VAL A 127 9.37 10.07 9.10
N GLN A 128 10.26 10.93 9.57
CA GLN A 128 11.57 10.51 10.06
C GLN A 128 11.48 9.70 11.37
N VAL A 129 10.60 10.09 12.29
CA VAL A 129 10.33 9.32 13.53
C VAL A 129 9.76 7.94 13.18
N ARG A 130 8.88 7.84 12.19
CA ARG A 130 8.35 6.56 11.70
C ARG A 130 9.46 5.70 11.10
N LYS A 131 10.31 6.27 10.24
CA LYS A 131 11.48 5.58 9.66
C LYS A 131 12.42 5.08 10.74
N TYR A 132 12.71 5.91 11.75
CA TYR A 132 13.51 5.53 12.91
C TYR A 132 12.87 4.36 13.68
N THR A 133 11.56 4.43 13.93
CA THR A 133 10.81 3.37 14.64
C THR A 133 10.90 2.03 13.90
N GLN A 134 10.90 2.04 12.56
CA GLN A 134 10.93 0.85 11.73
C GLN A 134 12.34 0.39 11.32
N ALA A 135 13.38 1.21 11.51
CA ALA A 135 14.72 0.91 11.05
C ALA A 135 15.23 -0.41 11.66
N ASP A 136 15.80 -1.35 10.90
CA ASP A 136 16.32 -2.57 11.50
C ASP A 136 17.54 -2.24 12.38
N TRP A 137 17.41 -2.53 13.67
CA TRP A 137 18.45 -2.43 14.68
C TRP A 137 18.50 -3.80 15.33
N VAL A 138 19.49 -4.62 14.95
CA VAL A 138 19.81 -5.83 15.70
C VAL A 138 21.01 -5.49 16.57
N ASP A 139 20.95 -6.00 17.80
CA ASP A 139 21.63 -5.59 19.04
C ASP A 139 23.16 -5.33 19.06
N LEU A 140 23.57 -4.70 20.18
CA LEU A 140 24.90 -4.45 20.77
C LEU A 140 25.93 -3.60 20.01
N THR A 141 25.84 -3.43 18.69
CA THR A 141 26.82 -2.60 17.94
C THR A 141 26.28 -1.25 17.48
N GLY A 142 25.00 -0.99 17.72
CA GLY A 142 24.38 0.30 17.39
C GLY A 142 24.52 0.65 15.91
N VAL A 143 24.36 -0.28 14.98
CA VAL A 143 24.50 -0.02 13.53
C VAL A 143 23.13 0.24 12.89
N SER A 144 23.00 1.28 12.05
CA SER A 144 21.77 1.59 11.30
C SER A 144 21.67 0.63 10.14
N ARG A 145 20.61 -0.16 10.07
CA ARG A 145 20.42 -1.11 8.96
C ARG A 145 19.32 -0.70 7.98
N SER A 146 18.81 0.55 8.08
CA SER A 146 17.81 1.06 7.14
C SER A 146 18.38 2.09 6.17
N PRO A 147 18.46 1.80 4.86
CA PRO A 147 18.90 2.77 3.86
C PRO A 147 17.92 3.95 3.68
N LYS A 148 16.76 3.94 4.36
CA LYS A 148 15.73 5.00 4.27
C LYS A 148 15.79 6.01 5.43
N TYR A 149 16.56 5.75 6.48
CA TYR A 149 16.69 6.61 7.66
C TYR A 149 17.99 7.41 7.60
N ASP A 150 17.88 8.73 7.72
CA ASP A 150 19.02 9.64 7.88
C ASP A 150 18.96 10.29 9.27
N PRO A 151 19.88 9.93 10.20
CA PRO A 151 19.92 10.53 11.52
C PRO A 151 20.19 12.03 11.49
N THR A 152 20.93 12.51 10.48
CA THR A 152 21.24 13.94 10.31
C THR A 152 19.98 14.75 10.06
N THR A 153 19.13 14.29 9.14
CA THR A 153 17.84 14.92 8.85
C THR A 153 16.94 14.97 10.08
N LEU A 154 16.84 13.87 10.84
CA LEU A 154 15.99 13.85 12.05
C LEU A 154 16.48 14.85 13.10
N GLU A 155 17.79 14.95 13.33
CA GLU A 155 18.33 15.89 14.31
C GLU A 155 18.18 17.35 13.85
N LEU A 156 18.41 17.64 12.55
CA LEU A 156 18.17 18.97 12.00
C LEU A 156 16.71 19.40 12.18
N LEU A 157 15.75 18.51 11.88
CA LEU A 157 14.33 18.79 12.10
C LEU A 157 14.02 18.93 13.60
N ARG A 158 14.67 18.15 14.48
CA ARG A 158 14.53 18.30 15.95
C ARG A 158 14.91 19.71 16.39
N MET A 159 16.05 20.21 15.93
CA MET A 159 16.51 21.57 16.25
C MET A 159 15.54 22.64 15.74
N ARG A 160 14.99 22.48 14.53
CA ARG A 160 13.95 23.39 14.01
C ARG A 160 12.68 23.38 14.87
N HIS A 161 12.22 22.20 15.31
CA HIS A 161 11.06 22.09 16.21
C HIS A 161 11.33 22.69 17.59
N LEU A 162 12.53 22.54 18.15
CA LEU A 162 12.90 23.19 19.41
C LEU A 162 12.84 24.72 19.29
N ARG A 163 13.31 25.30 18.17
CA ARG A 163 13.16 26.74 17.91
C ARG A 163 11.69 27.15 17.82
N LEU A 164 10.86 26.37 17.13
CA LEU A 164 9.41 26.63 17.06
C LEU A 164 8.76 26.60 18.44
N ARG A 165 9.12 25.65 19.31
CA ARG A 165 8.62 25.59 20.70
C ARG A 165 8.91 26.87 21.46
N VAL A 166 10.14 27.38 21.36
CA VAL A 166 10.54 28.65 22.00
C VAL A 166 9.67 29.80 21.50
N LEU A 167 9.48 29.91 20.18
CA LEU A 167 8.63 30.95 19.57
C LEU A 167 7.15 30.80 19.96
N GLN A 168 6.72 29.58 20.28
CA GLN A 168 5.38 29.29 20.78
C GLN A 168 5.28 29.39 22.31
N GLY A 169 6.34 29.72 23.04
CA GLY A 169 6.31 29.74 24.51
C GLY A 169 6.00 28.38 25.15
N ILE A 170 6.41 27.29 24.50
CA ILE A 170 6.26 25.92 25.03
C ILE A 170 7.56 25.57 25.77
N PRO A 171 7.48 25.04 27.01
CA PRO A 171 8.67 24.69 27.79
C PRO A 171 9.55 23.66 27.06
N ALA A 172 10.83 23.59 27.43
CA ALA A 172 11.73 22.55 26.93
C ALA A 172 11.14 21.15 27.22
N PRO A 173 11.33 20.17 26.32
CA PRO A 173 10.92 18.79 26.63
C PRO A 173 11.66 18.30 27.89
N PRO A 174 11.05 17.43 28.70
CA PRO A 174 11.73 16.84 29.85
C PRO A 174 13.07 16.20 29.40
N GLY A 175 14.12 16.42 30.20
CA GLY A 175 15.52 16.06 29.88
C GLY A 175 15.72 14.59 29.52
N PRO A 176 16.83 14.23 28.84
CA PRO A 176 16.90 12.99 28.08
C PRO A 176 16.96 11.74 28.98
N ALA A 177 16.12 10.75 28.66
CA ALA A 177 16.50 9.35 28.84
C ALA A 177 17.45 8.99 27.68
N LEU A 178 18.75 9.19 27.91
CA LEU A 178 19.91 8.86 27.05
C LEU A 178 20.08 9.68 25.74
N PRO A 179 21.32 10.09 25.40
CA PRO A 179 21.65 10.67 24.10
C PRO A 179 21.38 9.70 22.96
N HIS A 180 20.82 10.19 21.85
CA HIS A 180 20.79 9.45 20.59
C HIS A 180 22.23 9.32 20.07
N HIS A 181 22.86 8.17 20.27
CA HIS A 181 24.08 7.84 19.54
C HIS A 181 23.73 7.50 18.11
N ALA A 182 24.26 8.29 17.18
CA ALA A 182 24.14 8.00 15.77
C ALA A 182 24.72 6.60 15.53
N PRO A 183 23.96 5.74 14.84
CA PRO A 183 24.41 4.41 14.57
C PRO A 183 25.72 4.33 13.79
N VAL A 184 26.54 3.32 14.03
CA VAL A 184 27.64 2.94 13.14
C VAL A 184 27.07 2.57 11.76
N GLN A 185 27.77 2.94 10.67
CA GLN A 185 27.31 2.60 9.31
C GLN A 185 27.46 1.09 9.05
N PRO A 186 26.50 0.46 8.34
CA PRO A 186 26.53 -0.97 8.08
C PRO A 186 27.68 -1.33 7.13
N THR A 187 28.35 -2.45 7.40
CA THR A 187 29.41 -2.96 6.53
C THR A 187 28.82 -3.56 5.23
N GLN A 188 29.65 -3.77 4.21
CA GLN A 188 29.22 -4.37 2.94
C GLN A 188 28.64 -5.80 3.13
N ALA A 189 29.16 -6.57 4.08
CA ALA A 189 28.63 -7.88 4.43
C ALA A 189 27.26 -7.80 5.14
N ASP A 190 27.01 -6.74 5.92
CA ASP A 190 25.69 -6.47 6.50
C ASP A 190 24.68 -6.13 5.39
N LEU A 191 25.08 -5.34 4.40
CA LEU A 191 24.23 -5.00 3.23
C LEU A 191 23.86 -6.24 2.39
N GLU A 192 24.76 -7.23 2.31
CA GLU A 192 24.52 -8.49 1.57
C GLU A 192 23.59 -9.46 2.31
N THR A 193 23.62 -9.47 3.65
CA THR A 193 22.66 -10.20 4.51
C THR A 193 21.33 -9.45 4.68
N GLN A 194 21.27 -8.13 4.46
CA GLN A 194 20.09 -7.24 4.43
C GLN A 194 19.17 -7.44 3.22
N ARG A 195 18.87 -8.68 2.85
CA ARG A 195 17.86 -8.94 1.82
C ARG A 195 16.46 -8.63 2.38
N ARG A 196 16.02 -7.36 2.26
CA ARG A 196 14.64 -6.91 2.54
C ARG A 196 13.66 -7.94 2.03
N HIS A 197 12.69 -8.30 2.86
CA HIS A 197 11.71 -9.31 2.51
C HIS A 197 10.97 -8.86 1.26
N TRP A 198 10.77 -9.76 0.28
CA TRP A 198 10.15 -9.42 -1.01
C TRP A 198 8.82 -8.66 -0.87
N ALA A 199 8.03 -8.97 0.17
CA ALA A 199 6.74 -8.32 0.41
C ALA A 199 6.87 -6.82 0.77
N GLU A 200 7.99 -6.41 1.36
CA GLU A 200 8.24 -4.98 1.62
C GLU A 200 8.41 -4.19 0.32
N LYS A 201 8.95 -4.84 -0.74
CA LYS A 201 9.22 -4.19 -2.03
C LYS A 201 7.96 -4.04 -2.86
N ILE A 202 7.04 -5.02 -2.80
CA ILE A 202 5.82 -5.05 -3.63
C ILE A 202 4.88 -3.88 -3.32
N PHE A 203 4.87 -3.39 -2.08
CA PHE A 203 3.99 -2.31 -1.65
C PHE A 203 4.72 -0.98 -1.40
N ASP A 204 6.02 -0.89 -1.73
CA ASP A 204 6.77 0.37 -1.68
C ASP A 204 6.28 1.32 -2.80
N ASP A 205 5.94 0.78 -3.98
CA ASP A 205 5.49 1.54 -5.15
C ASP A 205 3.97 1.46 -5.32
N GLN A 206 3.36 2.51 -5.89
CA GLN A 206 1.98 2.41 -6.37
C GLN A 206 1.95 1.53 -7.63
N PRO A 207 0.88 0.73 -7.82
CA PRO A 207 0.73 0.01 -9.07
C PRO A 207 0.73 0.95 -10.27
N HIS A 208 1.46 0.58 -11.32
CA HIS A 208 1.60 1.36 -12.55
C HIS A 208 0.28 1.58 -13.29
N SER A 209 -0.71 0.71 -13.08
CA SER A 209 -2.09 0.90 -13.54
C SER A 209 -3.07 0.90 -12.36
N ALA A 210 -4.21 1.56 -12.57
CA ALA A 210 -5.23 1.76 -11.55
C ALA A 210 -6.63 1.55 -12.15
N THR A 211 -6.94 0.32 -12.56
CA THR A 211 -8.25 -0.04 -13.10
C THR A 211 -9.30 0.06 -12.00
N GLY A 212 -10.20 1.03 -12.12
CA GLY A 212 -11.22 1.31 -11.13
C GLY A 212 -12.20 0.15 -10.94
N LEU A 213 -12.37 -0.28 -9.70
CA LEU A 213 -13.43 -1.21 -9.32
C LEU A 213 -14.68 -0.44 -8.89
N ARG A 214 -15.86 -0.93 -9.28
CA ARG A 214 -17.13 -0.40 -8.76
C ARG A 214 -17.22 -0.67 -7.24
N HIS A 215 -16.92 0.35 -6.45
CA HIS A 215 -16.83 0.31 -5.00
C HIS A 215 -17.83 1.30 -4.38
N ARG A 216 -18.73 0.82 -3.52
CA ARG A 216 -19.68 1.67 -2.76
C ARG A 216 -19.75 1.34 -1.26
N ARG A 217 -18.82 0.53 -0.73
CA ARG A 217 -18.90 0.00 0.64
C ARG A 217 -17.56 0.14 1.35
N ASP A 218 -17.60 0.56 2.60
CA ASP A 218 -16.41 0.65 3.44
C ASP A 218 -15.91 -0.74 3.85
N SER A 219 -14.60 -0.84 4.08
CA SER A 219 -13.98 -2.03 4.68
C SER A 219 -14.40 -2.18 6.13
N LYS A 220 -14.51 -3.44 6.58
CA LYS A 220 -15.00 -3.75 7.92
C LYS A 220 -14.23 -4.90 8.55
N CYS A 221 -13.96 -4.77 9.84
CA CYS A 221 -13.55 -5.88 10.70
C CYS A 221 -14.76 -6.37 11.49
N PHE A 222 -14.91 -7.68 11.57
CA PHE A 222 -15.92 -8.41 12.34
C PHE A 222 -15.26 -9.27 13.43
N GLY A 223 -13.93 -9.17 13.56
CA GLY A 223 -13.17 -9.87 14.59
C GLY A 223 -13.45 -9.32 15.98
N PRO A 224 -13.24 -10.15 17.02
CA PRO A 224 -13.32 -9.66 18.39
C PRO A 224 -12.19 -8.64 18.63
N PRO A 225 -12.46 -7.55 19.36
CA PRO A 225 -11.40 -6.64 19.80
C PRO A 225 -10.46 -7.37 20.77
N MET A 226 -9.17 -7.22 20.54
CA MET A 226 -8.10 -7.88 21.29
C MET A 226 -7.25 -6.83 22.02
N VAL A 227 -6.92 -7.13 23.27
CA VAL A 227 -5.90 -6.39 24.03
C VAL A 227 -4.51 -6.78 23.57
N ASN A 228 -3.49 -5.96 23.85
CA ASN A 228 -2.11 -6.16 23.37
C ASN A 228 -1.58 -7.59 23.61
N VAL A 229 -1.81 -8.15 24.80
CA VAL A 229 -1.36 -9.52 25.16
C VAL A 229 -1.98 -10.58 24.22
N LYS A 230 -3.21 -10.36 23.76
CA LYS A 230 -3.92 -11.30 22.87
C LYS A 230 -3.58 -11.11 21.38
N LEU A 231 -2.85 -10.05 21.01
CA LEU A 231 -2.44 -9.85 19.61
C LEU A 231 -1.38 -10.88 19.18
N GLY A 232 -0.64 -11.45 20.14
CA GLY A 232 0.43 -12.41 19.84
C GLY A 232 1.53 -11.78 19.01
N ILE A 233 1.94 -10.56 19.37
CA ILE A 233 3.08 -9.87 18.75
C ILE A 233 4.30 -10.16 19.61
N THR A 234 5.26 -10.92 19.08
CA THR A 234 6.50 -11.25 19.79
C THR A 234 7.50 -10.09 19.67
N PRO A 235 8.25 -9.75 20.74
CA PRO A 235 9.40 -8.85 20.65
C PRO A 235 10.36 -9.27 19.52
N GLY A 236 10.76 -8.33 18.66
CA GLY A 236 11.59 -8.61 17.49
C GLY A 236 10.79 -8.87 16.20
N SER A 237 9.46 -8.79 16.24
CA SER A 237 8.63 -8.81 15.04
C SER A 237 8.93 -7.61 14.13
N SER A 238 8.86 -7.80 12.81
CA SER A 238 9.12 -6.75 11.82
C SER A 238 7.94 -6.55 10.87
N VAL A 239 7.61 -5.29 10.56
CA VAL A 239 6.53 -4.95 9.63
C VAL A 239 6.98 -5.20 8.20
N LEU A 240 6.20 -5.97 7.45
CA LEU A 240 6.39 -6.17 6.01
C LEU A 240 5.73 -5.05 5.21
N PHE A 241 4.45 -4.77 5.47
CA PHE A 241 3.75 -3.64 4.88
C PHE A 241 2.51 -3.26 5.69
N LYS A 242 2.01 -2.04 5.46
CA LYS A 242 0.74 -1.56 6.00
C LYS A 242 -0.11 -0.96 4.89
N LEU A 243 -1.39 -1.33 4.83
CA LEU A 243 -2.35 -0.77 3.89
C LEU A 243 -3.49 -0.08 4.63
N PRO A 244 -3.71 1.23 4.38
CA PRO A 244 -4.86 1.96 4.89
C PRO A 244 -6.09 1.76 4.00
N PHE A 245 -7.25 1.67 4.63
CA PHE A 245 -8.58 1.61 4.02
C PHE A 245 -9.46 2.70 4.63
N ASP A 246 -10.45 3.18 3.87
CA ASP A 246 -11.48 4.11 4.34
C ASP A 246 -10.92 5.36 5.04
N LYS A 247 -10.01 6.08 4.37
CA LYS A 247 -9.29 7.24 4.93
C LYS A 247 -8.51 6.90 6.23
N ASN A 248 -7.93 5.71 6.28
CA ASN A 248 -7.24 5.16 7.46
C ASN A 248 -8.17 4.92 8.66
N ARG A 249 -9.50 4.84 8.48
CA ARG A 249 -10.39 4.34 9.55
C ARG A 249 -10.20 2.85 9.78
N LEU A 250 -9.81 2.11 8.75
CA LEU A 250 -9.33 0.73 8.86
C LEU A 250 -7.91 0.66 8.30
N SER A 251 -7.05 -0.15 8.92
CA SER A 251 -5.75 -0.47 8.33
C SER A 251 -5.38 -1.91 8.62
N VAL A 252 -4.62 -2.48 7.70
CA VAL A 252 -4.10 -3.82 7.82
C VAL A 252 -2.59 -3.76 7.79
N THR A 253 -1.95 -4.28 8.83
CA THR A 253 -0.50 -4.39 8.96
C THR A 253 -0.11 -5.85 8.92
N LEU A 254 0.72 -6.23 7.95
CA LEU A 254 1.28 -7.56 7.88
C LEU A 254 2.69 -7.52 8.45
N TYR A 255 2.99 -8.44 9.38
CA TYR A 255 4.29 -8.49 10.06
C TYR A 255 4.81 -9.93 10.14
N LEU A 256 6.14 -10.04 10.24
CA LEU A 256 6.88 -11.29 10.39
C LEU A 256 7.26 -11.47 11.85
N GLN A 257 7.07 -12.68 12.39
CA GLN A 257 7.52 -13.06 13.71
C GLN A 257 8.98 -13.55 13.70
N PRO A 258 9.76 -13.31 14.78
CA PRO A 258 11.18 -13.63 14.85
C PRO A 258 11.48 -15.13 14.99
N GLU A 259 10.56 -15.93 15.56
CA GLU A 259 10.85 -17.31 15.99
C GLU A 259 11.06 -18.28 14.83
N GLN A 260 10.41 -18.05 13.68
CA GLN A 260 10.49 -18.94 12.51
C GLN A 260 10.42 -18.16 11.20
N GLN A 261 11.19 -18.60 10.20
CA GLN A 261 11.14 -18.03 8.86
C GLN A 261 9.71 -18.10 8.30
N ASN A 262 9.23 -16.99 7.74
CA ASN A 262 7.91 -16.85 7.10
C ASN A 262 6.69 -16.99 8.02
N LEU A 263 6.85 -16.98 9.35
CA LEU A 263 5.70 -16.92 10.26
C LEU A 263 5.08 -15.52 10.24
N THR A 264 4.09 -15.34 9.38
CA THR A 264 3.45 -14.03 9.15
C THR A 264 2.09 -13.94 9.80
N ARG A 265 1.79 -12.75 10.32
CA ARG A 265 0.55 -12.41 10.99
C ARG A 265 -0.05 -11.15 10.39
N LEU A 266 -1.37 -11.09 10.42
CA LEU A 266 -2.16 -10.00 9.88
C LEU A 266 -2.87 -9.28 11.03
N LEU A 267 -2.45 -8.05 11.30
CA LEU A 267 -3.07 -7.16 12.28
C LEU A 267 -4.07 -6.26 11.57
N CYS A 268 -5.31 -6.28 12.01
CA CYS A 268 -6.33 -5.33 11.61
C CYS A 268 -6.56 -4.32 12.73
N ARG A 269 -6.47 -3.02 12.41
CA ARG A 269 -6.99 -1.94 13.24
C ARG A 269 -8.22 -1.34 12.57
N TRP A 270 -9.28 -1.10 13.33
CA TRP A 270 -10.42 -0.29 12.88
C TRP A 270 -10.84 0.71 13.96
N MET A 271 -11.60 1.73 13.56
CA MET A 271 -12.21 2.69 14.47
C MET A 271 -13.60 2.25 14.88
N ASP A 272 -13.93 2.35 16.17
CA ASP A 272 -15.32 2.26 16.63
C ASP A 272 -16.12 3.55 16.29
N LYS A 273 -17.38 3.60 16.74
CA LYS A 273 -18.26 4.78 16.55
C LYS A 273 -17.77 6.04 17.28
N TYR A 274 -16.90 5.90 18.26
CA TYR A 274 -16.32 6.97 19.07
C TYR A 274 -14.87 7.29 18.65
N PHE A 275 -14.41 6.75 17.51
CA PHE A 275 -13.05 6.91 17.01
C PHE A 275 -11.96 6.33 17.92
N ASN A 276 -12.29 5.34 18.75
CA ASN A 276 -11.30 4.55 19.48
C ASN A 276 -10.72 3.46 18.58
N PRO A 277 -9.41 3.16 18.70
CA PRO A 277 -8.81 2.08 17.96
C PRO A 277 -9.18 0.74 18.58
N LEU A 278 -9.66 -0.17 17.74
CA LEU A 278 -9.83 -1.58 18.07
C LEU A 278 -8.90 -2.41 17.20
N TYR A 279 -8.39 -3.51 17.76
CA TYR A 279 -7.41 -4.37 17.12
C TYR A 279 -7.87 -5.82 17.11
N SER A 280 -7.49 -6.55 16.06
CA SER A 280 -7.69 -8.00 15.95
C SER A 280 -6.55 -8.57 15.11
N CYS A 281 -5.98 -9.70 15.51
CA CYS A 281 -4.80 -10.24 14.84
C CYS A 281 -4.86 -11.76 14.72
N TYR A 282 -4.49 -12.28 13.56
CA TYR A 282 -4.39 -13.72 13.29
C TYR A 282 -3.21 -14.04 12.40
N GLY A 283 -2.67 -15.26 12.52
CA GLY A 283 -1.68 -15.79 11.59
C GLY A 283 -2.29 -16.01 10.20
N VAL A 284 -1.48 -15.87 9.15
CA VAL A 284 -1.95 -16.13 7.77
C VAL A 284 -2.41 -17.59 7.58
N HIS A 285 -1.84 -18.52 8.36
CA HIS A 285 -2.21 -19.93 8.37
C HIS A 285 -3.63 -20.18 8.93
N GLU A 286 -4.14 -19.28 9.78
CA GLU A 286 -5.47 -19.39 10.39
C GLU A 286 -6.60 -18.85 9.48
N LEU A 287 -6.24 -18.16 8.40
CA LEU A 287 -7.15 -17.37 7.60
C LEU A 287 -7.34 -17.96 6.21
N CYS A 288 -8.57 -18.00 5.73
CA CYS A 288 -8.87 -18.23 4.31
C CYS A 288 -9.30 -16.92 3.66
N VAL A 289 -8.80 -16.63 2.45
CA VAL A 289 -9.20 -15.46 1.68
C VAL A 289 -10.08 -15.87 0.50
N ARG A 290 -11.07 -15.06 0.17
CA ARG A 290 -11.85 -15.21 -1.05
C ARG A 290 -12.27 -13.86 -1.59
N ARG A 291 -12.38 -13.74 -2.91
CA ARG A 291 -12.91 -12.53 -3.54
C ARG A 291 -14.45 -12.55 -3.57
N LYS A 292 -15.06 -11.40 -3.28
CA LYS A 292 -16.48 -11.13 -3.52
C LYS A 292 -16.64 -9.73 -4.10
N GLY A 293 -16.80 -9.65 -5.43
CA GLY A 293 -16.88 -8.38 -6.14
C GLY A 293 -15.58 -7.58 -6.05
N SER A 294 -15.64 -6.37 -5.50
CA SER A 294 -14.50 -5.49 -5.24
C SER A 294 -13.87 -5.68 -3.86
N SER A 295 -14.18 -6.80 -3.18
CA SER A 295 -13.67 -7.08 -1.83
C SER A 295 -12.92 -8.41 -1.73
N LEU A 296 -11.93 -8.44 -0.84
CA LEU A 296 -11.35 -9.68 -0.29
C LEU A 296 -11.93 -9.93 1.10
N GLN A 297 -12.51 -11.11 1.28
CA GLN A 297 -13.11 -11.56 2.53
C GLN A 297 -12.19 -12.57 3.20
N PHE A 298 -11.75 -12.25 4.41
CA PHE A 298 -10.96 -13.13 5.27
C PHE A 298 -11.89 -13.85 6.22
N ARG A 299 -11.75 -15.17 6.28
CA ARG A 299 -12.55 -16.05 7.12
C ARG A 299 -11.64 -16.89 7.99
N ARG A 300 -12.15 -17.25 9.17
CA ARG A 300 -11.48 -18.13 10.12
C ARG A 300 -12.47 -19.15 10.64
N TRP A 301 -12.01 -20.36 10.90
CA TRP A 301 -12.80 -21.35 11.61
C TRP A 301 -13.15 -20.85 13.01
N ASN A 302 -14.43 -20.84 13.35
CA ASN A 302 -14.87 -20.49 14.69
C ASN A 302 -15.23 -21.77 15.44
N PRO A 303 -14.46 -22.18 16.46
CA PRO A 303 -14.74 -23.41 17.20
C PRO A 303 -16.11 -23.37 17.90
N ASN A 304 -16.55 -22.21 18.37
CA ASN A 304 -17.84 -22.07 19.05
C ASN A 304 -19.03 -22.21 18.10
N LYS A 305 -18.85 -21.83 16.82
CA LYS A 305 -19.92 -21.89 15.82
C LYS A 305 -19.78 -23.07 14.85
N MET A 306 -18.71 -23.85 14.95
CA MET A 306 -18.38 -24.99 14.08
C MET A 306 -18.48 -24.70 12.58
N HIS A 307 -18.16 -23.47 12.15
CA HIS A 307 -18.09 -23.10 10.73
C HIS A 307 -17.14 -21.93 10.47
N PRO A 308 -16.70 -21.71 9.23
CA PRO A 308 -15.89 -20.55 8.85
C PRO A 308 -16.71 -19.24 8.98
N THR A 309 -16.25 -18.36 9.86
CA THR A 309 -16.85 -17.05 10.10
C THR A 309 -16.05 -15.94 9.42
N LEU A 310 -16.75 -14.90 8.96
CA LEU A 310 -16.12 -13.71 8.40
C LEU A 310 -15.38 -12.95 9.50
N TRP A 311 -14.08 -12.74 9.30
CA TRP A 311 -13.24 -11.92 10.17
C TRP A 311 -13.12 -10.49 9.64
N MET A 312 -12.88 -10.33 8.34
CA MET A 312 -12.64 -9.01 7.74
C MET A 312 -13.07 -8.99 6.28
N ALA A 313 -13.56 -7.85 5.81
CA ALA A 313 -13.82 -7.59 4.41
C ALA A 313 -13.09 -6.31 4.00
N LEU A 314 -12.12 -6.44 3.10
CA LEU A 314 -11.32 -5.35 2.56
C LEU A 314 -11.85 -4.98 1.19
N PHE A 315 -12.31 -3.74 1.03
CA PHE A 315 -12.81 -3.24 -0.24
C PHE A 315 -11.72 -2.42 -0.94
N PHE A 316 -11.40 -2.80 -2.17
CA PHE A 316 -10.34 -2.19 -2.96
C PHE A 316 -10.91 -1.23 -3.99
N LYS A 317 -10.22 -0.10 -4.18
CA LYS A 317 -10.56 0.90 -5.20
C LYS A 317 -10.10 0.48 -6.60
N THR A 318 -8.99 -0.25 -6.68
CA THR A 318 -8.39 -0.68 -7.94
C THR A 318 -8.21 -2.19 -7.95
N TRP A 319 -8.33 -2.78 -9.14
CA TRP A 319 -8.21 -4.21 -9.35
C TRP A 319 -6.79 -4.70 -9.04
N GLU A 320 -5.77 -3.93 -9.45
CA GLU A 320 -4.37 -4.26 -9.27
C GLU A 320 -4.00 -4.39 -7.79
N LYS A 321 -4.45 -3.45 -6.94
CA LYS A 321 -4.18 -3.51 -5.50
C LYS A 321 -4.83 -4.74 -4.85
N MET A 322 -6.01 -5.12 -5.29
CA MET A 322 -6.72 -6.31 -4.80
C MET A 322 -5.97 -7.57 -5.21
N VAL A 323 -5.61 -7.69 -6.48
CA VAL A 323 -4.85 -8.83 -7.02
C VAL A 323 -3.50 -8.94 -6.30
N LEU A 324 -2.75 -7.84 -6.17
CA LEU A 324 -1.46 -7.83 -5.50
C LEU A 324 -1.57 -8.27 -4.04
N PHE A 325 -2.58 -7.78 -3.31
CA PHE A 325 -2.82 -8.21 -1.94
C PHE A 325 -3.14 -9.71 -1.86
N HIS A 326 -4.02 -10.21 -2.72
CA HIS A 326 -4.40 -11.62 -2.76
C HIS A 326 -3.21 -12.52 -3.08
N CYS A 327 -2.44 -12.17 -4.12
CA CYS A 327 -1.22 -12.87 -4.50
C CYS A 327 -0.19 -12.86 -3.37
N ALA A 328 0.03 -11.71 -2.70
CA ALA A 328 0.95 -11.61 -1.56
C ALA A 328 0.48 -12.46 -0.38
N PHE A 329 -0.81 -12.46 -0.06
CA PHE A 329 -1.37 -13.31 0.99
C PHE A 329 -1.18 -14.79 0.67
N GLY A 330 -1.56 -15.22 -0.54
CA GLY A 330 -1.36 -16.60 -0.98
C GLY A 330 0.11 -17.01 -0.92
N ALA A 331 1.00 -16.15 -1.43
CA ALA A 331 2.46 -16.25 -1.39
C ALA A 331 3.01 -16.52 0.01
N LEU A 332 2.54 -15.77 0.99
CA LEU A 332 2.92 -15.90 2.40
C LEU A 332 2.33 -17.15 3.04
N LYS A 333 1.04 -17.42 2.79
CA LYS A 333 0.34 -18.57 3.38
C LYS A 333 1.00 -19.90 3.01
N SER A 334 1.37 -20.13 1.74
CA SER A 334 2.02 -21.42 1.39
C SER A 334 3.44 -21.59 1.94
N ARG A 335 4.07 -20.50 2.37
CA ARG A 335 5.43 -20.52 2.92
C ARG A 335 5.42 -20.52 4.44
N CYS A 336 4.25 -20.34 5.05
CA CYS A 336 4.10 -20.38 6.49
C CYS A 336 4.20 -21.83 6.97
N PRO A 337 5.12 -22.14 7.90
CA PRO A 337 5.34 -23.50 8.38
C PRO A 337 4.13 -24.11 9.11
N LEU A 338 3.20 -23.27 9.57
CA LEU A 338 1.97 -23.69 10.26
C LEU A 338 0.79 -23.92 9.30
N THR A 339 0.95 -23.68 8.01
CA THR A 339 -0.11 -23.93 7.03
C THR A 339 -0.19 -25.41 6.68
N LEU A 340 -1.21 -26.09 7.17
CA LEU A 340 -1.47 -27.50 6.85
C LEU A 340 -2.02 -27.69 5.44
N ASN A 341 -2.90 -26.79 4.99
CA ASN A 341 -3.49 -26.85 3.66
C ASN A 341 -3.73 -25.43 3.11
N VAL A 342 -3.47 -25.25 1.82
CA VAL A 342 -3.77 -24.03 1.07
C VAL A 342 -5.02 -24.30 0.24
N MET A 343 -6.12 -23.62 0.55
CA MET A 343 -7.37 -23.83 -0.18
C MET A 343 -7.28 -23.22 -1.58
N PRO A 344 -8.00 -23.75 -2.58
CA PRO A 344 -8.01 -23.16 -3.92
C PRO A 344 -8.34 -21.67 -3.92
N ASP A 345 -9.32 -21.22 -3.11
CA ASP A 345 -9.69 -19.80 -2.97
C ASP A 345 -8.53 -18.90 -2.45
N ASP A 346 -7.57 -19.48 -1.72
CA ASP A 346 -6.41 -18.74 -1.21
C ASP A 346 -5.39 -18.38 -2.30
N VAL A 347 -5.47 -19.04 -3.46
CA VAL A 347 -4.52 -18.89 -4.58
C VAL A 347 -5.18 -18.55 -5.91
N VAL A 348 -6.45 -18.91 -6.07
CA VAL A 348 -7.28 -18.57 -7.24
C VAL A 348 -8.19 -17.41 -6.89
N LEU A 349 -8.12 -16.34 -7.67
CA LEU A 349 -8.97 -15.17 -7.48
C LEU A 349 -10.27 -15.35 -8.27
N ALA A 350 -11.41 -15.41 -7.57
CA ALA A 350 -12.71 -15.59 -8.22
C ALA A 350 -13.05 -14.44 -9.18
N GLY A 351 -13.80 -14.74 -10.25
CA GLY A 351 -14.20 -13.76 -11.27
C GLY A 351 -13.09 -13.41 -12.26
N GLU A 352 -12.10 -14.30 -12.42
CA GLU A 352 -11.10 -14.22 -13.49
C GLU A 352 -11.28 -15.41 -14.44
N LYS A 353 -11.33 -15.12 -15.74
CA LYS A 353 -11.32 -16.11 -16.82
C LYS A 353 -9.87 -16.37 -17.23
N ARG A 354 -9.52 -17.65 -17.40
CA ARG A 354 -8.24 -18.05 -18.00
C ARG A 354 -8.36 -17.99 -19.51
N LEU A 355 -7.54 -17.14 -20.14
CA LEU A 355 -7.46 -17.01 -21.60
C LEU A 355 -6.40 -17.93 -22.20
N TYR A 356 -5.31 -18.16 -21.47
CA TYR A 356 -4.18 -18.96 -21.93
C TYR A 356 -3.48 -19.67 -20.78
N GLN A 357 -2.86 -20.82 -21.06
CA GLN A 357 -1.93 -21.50 -20.17
C GLN A 357 -0.87 -22.26 -20.97
N GLY A 358 0.41 -22.08 -20.63
CA GLY A 358 1.51 -22.77 -21.29
C GLY A 358 2.76 -22.85 -20.43
N LYS A 359 3.69 -23.73 -20.81
CA LYS A 359 4.97 -23.91 -20.09
C LYS A 359 6.03 -22.96 -20.64
N ILE A 360 6.72 -22.27 -19.74
CA ILE A 360 7.84 -21.39 -20.05
C ILE A 360 9.07 -21.77 -19.21
N VAL A 361 10.24 -21.32 -19.63
CA VAL A 361 11.46 -21.32 -18.83
C VAL A 361 11.74 -19.88 -18.40
N ASP A 362 11.73 -19.63 -17.09
CA ASP A 362 12.04 -18.33 -16.48
C ASP A 362 13.03 -18.55 -15.33
N ASP A 363 14.03 -17.69 -15.25
CA ASP A 363 15.20 -17.77 -14.34
C ASP A 363 15.89 -19.15 -14.27
N GLY A 364 15.85 -19.92 -15.37
CA GLY A 364 16.41 -21.28 -15.45
C GLY A 364 15.51 -22.38 -14.87
N PHE A 365 14.27 -22.07 -14.53
CA PHE A 365 13.28 -23.03 -14.03
C PHE A 365 12.07 -23.11 -14.96
N GLU A 366 11.42 -24.27 -15.02
CA GLU A 366 10.13 -24.41 -15.71
C GLU A 366 9.00 -23.80 -14.88
N HIS A 367 8.16 -23.01 -15.54
CA HIS A 367 6.99 -22.35 -14.97
C HIS A 367 5.76 -22.54 -15.85
N ILE A 368 4.58 -22.45 -15.26
CA ILE A 368 3.32 -22.35 -15.98
C ILE A 368 2.94 -20.89 -16.09
N LEU A 369 3.01 -20.34 -17.30
CA LEU A 369 2.49 -19.02 -17.63
C LEU A 369 0.98 -19.12 -17.89
N THR A 370 0.20 -18.25 -17.26
CA THR A 370 -1.25 -18.18 -17.40
C THR A 370 -1.67 -16.74 -17.69
N VAL A 371 -2.52 -16.51 -18.69
CA VAL A 371 -3.15 -15.20 -18.93
C VAL A 371 -4.54 -15.23 -18.29
N LEU A 372 -4.78 -14.32 -17.37
CA LEU A 372 -6.06 -14.19 -16.65
C LEU A 372 -6.69 -12.85 -16.98
N GLN A 373 -8.01 -12.85 -17.20
CA GLN A 373 -8.81 -11.66 -17.46
C GLN A 373 -9.90 -11.51 -16.40
N ASP A 374 -10.00 -10.34 -15.79
CA ASP A 374 -11.09 -10.01 -14.89
C ASP A 374 -12.41 -9.91 -15.67
N GLU A 375 -13.43 -10.66 -15.25
CA GLU A 375 -14.72 -10.70 -15.93
C GLU A 375 -15.48 -9.36 -15.86
N LYS A 376 -15.17 -8.49 -14.89
CA LYS A 376 -15.94 -7.25 -14.65
C LYS A 376 -15.29 -6.03 -15.24
N CYS A 377 -13.98 -5.89 -15.11
CA CYS A 377 -13.25 -4.74 -15.65
C CYS A 377 -12.45 -5.04 -16.92
N GLY A 378 -12.38 -6.31 -17.35
CA GLY A 378 -11.57 -6.72 -18.49
C GLY A 378 -10.07 -6.66 -18.24
N GLY A 379 -9.63 -6.35 -17.02
CA GLY A 379 -8.22 -6.22 -16.66
C GLY A 379 -7.48 -7.54 -16.91
N LEU A 380 -6.37 -7.48 -17.64
CA LEU A 380 -5.53 -8.62 -17.95
C LEU A 380 -4.38 -8.71 -16.97
N ARG A 381 -3.97 -9.93 -16.60
CA ARG A 381 -2.70 -10.19 -15.90
C ARG A 381 -2.00 -11.43 -16.42
N LEU A 382 -0.70 -11.28 -16.66
CA LEU A 382 0.21 -12.40 -16.89
C LEU A 382 0.62 -12.98 -15.55
N HIS A 383 0.31 -14.24 -15.29
CA HIS A 383 0.68 -14.95 -14.08
C HIS A 383 1.65 -16.07 -14.44
N ALA A 384 2.94 -15.91 -14.13
CA ALA A 384 3.91 -17.01 -14.20
C ALA A 384 3.96 -17.73 -12.86
N ALA A 385 3.69 -19.03 -12.87
CA ALA A 385 3.70 -19.87 -11.68
C ALA A 385 4.88 -20.85 -11.72
N VAL A 386 5.83 -20.71 -10.79
CA VAL A 386 5.77 -21.52 -9.55
C VAL A 386 5.03 -20.71 -8.46
N ARG A 387 4.89 -19.38 -8.67
CA ARG A 387 3.87 -18.33 -8.27
C ARG A 387 4.30 -16.94 -8.84
N ASN A 388 3.57 -15.81 -8.69
CA ASN A 388 2.62 -15.18 -9.64
C ASN A 388 3.31 -13.95 -10.30
N VAL A 389 2.83 -13.46 -11.45
CA VAL A 389 3.19 -12.14 -12.04
C VAL A 389 1.88 -11.35 -12.22
N THR A 390 1.93 -10.02 -12.40
CA THR A 390 0.79 -9.22 -12.90
C THR A 390 1.29 -8.21 -13.93
N TYR A 391 0.53 -7.95 -14.98
CA TYR A 391 0.88 -6.98 -16.01
C TYR A 391 -0.35 -6.43 -16.71
N GLN A 392 -0.30 -5.17 -17.16
CA GLN A 392 -1.23 -4.61 -18.14
C GLN A 392 -0.42 -3.76 -19.15
N SER A 393 -0.55 -4.05 -20.45
CA SER A 393 0.02 -3.22 -21.53
C SER A 393 -0.95 -2.12 -21.93
N ALA A 394 -0.43 -0.94 -22.21
CA ALA A 394 -1.14 0.14 -22.90
C ALA A 394 -0.53 0.46 -24.29
N SER A 395 0.50 -0.28 -24.73
CA SER A 395 1.24 0.00 -25.96
C SER A 395 0.95 -1.09 -27.00
N PRO A 396 0.62 -0.76 -28.26
CA PRO A 396 0.41 -1.75 -29.32
C PRO A 396 1.69 -2.51 -29.68
N ASN A 397 2.87 -1.94 -29.43
CA ASN A 397 4.18 -2.56 -29.74
C ASN A 397 4.84 -3.20 -28.50
N TRP A 398 4.02 -3.54 -27.50
CA TRP A 398 4.53 -4.08 -26.24
C TRP A 398 5.03 -5.52 -26.35
N MET A 399 4.61 -6.26 -27.37
CA MET A 399 4.97 -7.64 -27.59
C MET A 399 5.67 -7.77 -28.94
N GLU A 400 6.73 -8.57 -28.99
CA GLU A 400 7.49 -8.78 -30.22
C GLU A 400 7.96 -10.24 -30.30
N ARG A 401 7.51 -10.96 -31.34
CA ARG A 401 7.97 -12.34 -31.62
C ARG A 401 9.40 -12.31 -32.14
N ARG A 402 10.30 -13.07 -31.51
CA ARG A 402 11.73 -13.12 -31.87
C ARG A 402 12.17 -14.44 -32.47
N SER A 403 11.55 -15.54 -32.03
CA SER A 403 11.76 -16.86 -32.62
C SER A 403 10.56 -17.75 -32.31
N ARG A 404 10.56 -18.97 -32.86
CA ARG A 404 9.56 -20.01 -32.61
C ARG A 404 9.23 -20.23 -31.13
N HIS A 405 10.22 -20.07 -30.25
CA HIS A 405 10.05 -20.25 -28.80
C HIS A 405 10.17 -18.97 -27.98
N ARG A 406 10.43 -17.80 -28.59
CA ARG A 406 10.79 -16.57 -27.85
C ARG A 406 9.92 -15.39 -28.19
N ILE A 407 9.37 -14.77 -27.15
CA ILE A 407 8.61 -13.53 -27.22
C ILE A 407 9.25 -12.51 -26.26
N TRP A 408 9.43 -11.29 -26.74
CA TRP A 408 9.89 -10.17 -25.92
C TRP A 408 8.72 -9.28 -25.53
N LEU A 409 8.69 -8.89 -24.26
CA LEU A 409 7.69 -7.98 -23.70
C LEU A 409 8.36 -6.67 -23.27
N LYS A 410 7.72 -5.55 -23.62
CA LYS A 410 8.08 -4.19 -23.23
C LYS A 410 7.08 -3.66 -22.20
N ASP A 411 7.51 -2.64 -21.46
CA ASP A 411 6.71 -1.96 -20.42
C ASP A 411 6.20 -2.87 -19.29
N LEU A 412 6.82 -4.04 -19.12
CA LEU A 412 6.42 -5.05 -18.14
C LEU A 412 6.91 -4.70 -16.73
N TYR A 413 5.97 -4.46 -15.81
CA TYR A 413 6.28 -4.35 -14.38
C TYR A 413 6.05 -5.68 -13.67
N LEU A 414 7.12 -6.26 -13.14
CA LEU A 414 7.10 -7.57 -12.48
C LEU A 414 6.93 -7.43 -10.97
N TYR A 415 5.92 -8.12 -10.42
CA TYR A 415 5.80 -8.34 -8.98
C TYR A 415 6.29 -9.73 -8.64
N VAL A 416 7.33 -9.78 -7.81
CA VAL A 416 8.08 -11.01 -7.52
C VAL A 416 7.87 -11.41 -6.07
N PHE A 417 7.23 -12.56 -5.87
CA PHE A 417 6.85 -13.05 -4.54
C PHE A 417 7.89 -14.03 -3.95
N CYS A 418 9.19 -13.80 -4.22
CA CYS A 418 10.30 -14.67 -3.81
C CYS A 418 11.62 -13.88 -3.74
N GLN A 419 12.51 -14.24 -2.81
CA GLN A 419 13.82 -13.59 -2.65
C GLN A 419 14.89 -14.10 -3.61
N LYS A 420 14.68 -15.27 -4.23
CA LYS A 420 15.69 -15.96 -5.04
C LYS A 420 15.65 -15.56 -6.52
N TYR A 421 14.57 -14.96 -6.98
CA TYR A 421 14.38 -14.60 -8.39
C TYR A 421 15.34 -13.51 -8.84
N LYS A 422 15.98 -13.71 -9.99
CA LYS A 422 16.95 -12.78 -10.57
C LYS A 422 16.42 -12.18 -11.86
N LYS A 423 15.77 -11.02 -11.75
CA LYS A 423 15.23 -10.25 -12.89
C LYS A 423 16.25 -10.03 -14.02
N LYS A 424 17.54 -9.87 -13.68
CA LYS A 424 18.63 -9.67 -14.64
C LYS A 424 18.81 -10.84 -15.63
N HIS A 425 18.37 -12.05 -15.29
CA HIS A 425 18.48 -13.19 -16.21
C HIS A 425 17.46 -13.13 -17.35
N GLN A 426 16.36 -12.41 -17.17
CA GLN A 426 15.30 -12.26 -18.19
C GLN A 426 15.26 -10.90 -18.87
N ILE A 427 15.78 -9.85 -18.23
CA ILE A 427 15.91 -8.54 -18.87
C ILE A 427 17.08 -8.55 -19.85
N LYS A 428 16.83 -8.12 -21.09
CA LYS A 428 17.86 -7.90 -22.12
C LYS A 428 18.49 -6.52 -22.04
N LYS A 429 19.55 -6.30 -22.82
CA LYS A 429 20.36 -5.06 -22.79
C LYS A 429 19.54 -3.78 -23.01
N HIS A 430 18.40 -3.85 -23.70
CA HIS A 430 17.54 -2.69 -23.98
C HIS A 430 16.28 -2.63 -23.08
N GLY A 431 16.20 -3.47 -22.04
CA GLY A 431 15.14 -3.41 -21.02
C GLY A 431 13.96 -4.35 -21.27
N GLU A 432 13.92 -5.06 -22.39
CA GLU A 432 12.86 -6.01 -22.72
C GLU A 432 12.94 -7.26 -21.85
N PHE A 433 11.79 -7.80 -21.51
CA PHE A 433 11.65 -9.06 -20.80
C PHE A 433 11.46 -10.21 -21.78
N GLU A 434 12.35 -11.19 -21.78
CA GLU A 434 12.22 -12.37 -22.63
C GLU A 434 11.41 -13.47 -21.95
N ILE A 435 10.44 -14.02 -22.67
CA ILE A 435 9.75 -15.26 -22.31
C ILE A 435 10.22 -16.35 -23.27
N TYR A 436 10.71 -17.46 -22.71
CA TYR A 436 11.05 -18.66 -23.46
C TYR A 436 9.99 -19.74 -23.26
N PHE A 437 9.26 -20.10 -24.31
CA PHE A 437 8.24 -21.16 -24.28
C PHE A 437 8.89 -22.52 -24.54
N VAL A 438 8.48 -23.53 -23.77
CA VAL A 438 8.97 -24.90 -23.95
C VAL A 438 8.54 -25.46 -25.30
N ASN A 439 7.30 -25.15 -25.73
CA ASN A 439 6.73 -25.60 -27.00
C ASN A 439 6.49 -24.41 -27.93
N GLU A 440 6.65 -24.60 -29.24
CA GLU A 440 6.42 -23.57 -30.26
C GLU A 440 4.94 -23.18 -30.32
N GLU A 441 4.04 -24.18 -30.29
CA GLU A 441 2.59 -23.97 -30.33
C GLU A 441 2.10 -23.16 -29.12
N ALA A 442 2.82 -23.26 -28.00
CA ALA A 442 2.51 -22.48 -26.81
C ALA A 442 2.87 -21.00 -27.01
N ALA A 443 3.91 -20.68 -27.77
CA ALA A 443 4.25 -19.30 -28.11
C ALA A 443 3.24 -18.71 -29.09
N ASP A 444 2.80 -19.47 -30.09
CA ASP A 444 1.76 -19.06 -31.05
C ASP A 444 0.45 -18.76 -30.32
N ALA A 445 -0.08 -19.72 -29.57
CA ALA A 445 -1.31 -19.54 -28.82
C ALA A 445 -1.24 -18.43 -27.76
N PHE A 446 -0.04 -18.06 -27.29
CA PHE A 446 0.12 -16.91 -26.40
C PHE A 446 -0.02 -15.59 -27.17
N GLN A 447 0.55 -15.51 -28.37
CA GLN A 447 0.48 -14.33 -29.23
C GLN A 447 -0.95 -14.07 -29.71
N ASP A 448 -1.66 -15.12 -30.14
CA ASP A 448 -3.05 -15.06 -30.62
C ASP A 448 -4.03 -14.48 -29.60
N VAL A 449 -3.73 -14.60 -28.30
CA VAL A 449 -4.56 -14.04 -27.21
C VAL A 449 -4.57 -12.51 -27.24
N PHE A 450 -3.51 -11.88 -27.77
CA PHE A 450 -3.34 -10.43 -27.78
C PHE A 450 -3.43 -9.82 -29.19
N GLU A 451 -3.32 -10.64 -30.23
CA GLU A 451 -3.48 -10.27 -31.65
C GLU A 451 -4.63 -11.09 -32.24
N PRO A 452 -5.91 -10.81 -31.88
CA PRO A 452 -7.02 -11.52 -32.49
C PRO A 452 -7.05 -11.22 -33.99
N ASP A 453 -7.10 -12.27 -34.81
CA ASP A 453 -7.18 -12.18 -36.28
C ASP A 453 -8.16 -11.07 -36.69
N GLU A 454 -7.68 -10.13 -37.51
CA GLU A 454 -8.57 -9.24 -38.25
C GLU A 454 -9.54 -10.13 -39.02
N VAL A 455 -10.82 -10.04 -38.68
CA VAL A 455 -11.89 -10.77 -39.34
C VAL A 455 -11.74 -10.54 -40.85
N VAL A 456 -11.34 -11.60 -41.55
CA VAL A 456 -11.32 -11.66 -43.01
C VAL A 456 -12.72 -11.25 -43.47
N GLN A 457 -12.85 -10.05 -44.02
CA GLN A 457 -14.01 -9.70 -44.82
C GLN A 457 -14.05 -10.71 -45.96
N VAL A 458 -14.99 -11.65 -45.87
CA VAL A 458 -15.30 -12.57 -46.96
C VAL A 458 -15.72 -11.68 -48.14
N ILE A 459 -14.81 -11.52 -49.09
CA ILE A 459 -15.11 -11.01 -50.42
C ILE A 459 -16.12 -12.02 -50.99
N GLU A 460 -17.39 -11.62 -51.07
CA GLU A 460 -18.35 -12.28 -51.94
C GLU A 460 -17.81 -12.17 -53.37
N MET A 461 -17.11 -13.21 -53.81
CA MET A 461 -16.88 -13.43 -55.23
C MET A 461 -18.21 -13.88 -55.83
N SER A 462 -18.95 -12.93 -56.39
CA SER A 462 -20.05 -13.20 -57.29
C SER A 462 -19.48 -13.89 -58.53
N GLY A 463 -19.63 -15.22 -58.54
CA GLY A 463 -19.36 -16.06 -59.69
C GLY A 463 -20.24 -15.68 -60.87
N ALA A 464 -19.60 -15.52 -62.01
CA ALA A 464 -20.21 -15.38 -63.31
C ALA A 464 -21.11 -16.58 -63.65
N ASN A 465 -22.25 -16.31 -64.26
CA ASN A 465 -22.83 -17.17 -65.30
C ASN A 465 -23.24 -16.25 -66.44
N GLY A 466 -22.49 -16.31 -67.53
CA GLY A 466 -22.91 -15.83 -68.84
C GLY A 466 -23.64 -16.94 -69.59
N ASP A 467 -24.51 -16.49 -70.50
CA ASP A 467 -25.11 -17.14 -71.69
C ASP A 467 -26.56 -16.65 -71.77
N GLY A 468 -27.09 -16.04 -72.84
CA GLY A 468 -26.63 -15.76 -74.18
C GLY A 468 -27.89 -15.44 -75.02
N ALA A 469 -27.73 -14.48 -75.94
CA ALA A 469 -28.48 -14.28 -77.19
C ALA A 469 -29.98 -13.88 -77.22
N SER A 470 -30.18 -12.73 -77.90
CA SER A 470 -31.09 -12.43 -79.02
C SER A 470 -32.60 -12.18 -78.81
N ASP A 471 -32.95 -10.96 -79.24
CA ASP A 471 -33.97 -10.62 -80.24
C ASP A 471 -35.28 -9.91 -79.86
N SER A 472 -35.46 -8.81 -80.60
CA SER A 472 -36.69 -8.27 -81.20
C SER A 472 -37.60 -7.33 -80.39
N SER A 473 -37.46 -6.04 -80.76
CA SER A 473 -38.50 -5.11 -81.24
C SER A 473 -39.91 -5.12 -80.64
N GLY A 474 -40.37 -3.92 -80.25
CA GLY A 474 -41.81 -3.61 -80.17
C GLY A 474 -42.15 -2.29 -79.51
N SER A 475 -42.10 -1.21 -80.30
CA SER A 475 -42.89 0.04 -80.22
C SER A 475 -42.82 0.93 -78.99
#